data_AF-A0A7Y2HGQ0-F1
#
_entry.id   AF-A0A7Y2HGQ0-F1
#
_cell.length_a   1.000
_cell.length_b   1.000
_cell.length_c   1.000
_cell.angle_alpha   90.00
_cell.angle_beta   90.00
_cell.angle_gamma   90.00
#
_symmetry.space_group_name_H-M   'P 1'
#
loop_
_entity.id
_entity.type
_entity.pdbx_description
1 polymer ?
#
loop_
_entity_poly.entity_id
_entity_poly.type
_entity_poly.pdbx_seq_one_letter_code
_entity_poly.pdbx_strand_id
1 'polypeptide(L)'
;MSRNRRHSMDGYKKMVGWIISLILLAVLTFLSVQRKANSPVEKLVIEINEAEGQKSLVTKSFISKRINTYLGYDVNMANINDISLMELEEIILADERIKSAELYIDAENRLNVKIKEKKVVVRVKNTETTYYLDENGDK
;
A
#
# COMPACT_ATOMS: atom_id res chain seq x y z
N MET A 1 7.21 -66.04 -22.77
CA MET A 1 7.01 -64.66 -23.28
C MET A 1 6.64 -63.78 -22.09
N SER A 2 7.62 -63.15 -21.45
CA SER A 2 7.40 -62.37 -20.21
C SER A 2 8.56 -61.40 -20.02
N ARG A 3 8.38 -60.15 -20.46
CA ARG A 3 9.21 -59.05 -19.97
C ARG A 3 8.47 -57.74 -20.19
N ASN A 4 8.66 -56.84 -19.23
CA ASN A 4 8.37 -55.41 -19.29
C ASN A 4 7.03 -54.91 -18.71
N ARG A 5 6.84 -55.11 -17.39
CA ARG A 5 5.93 -54.27 -16.57
C ARG A 5 6.65 -53.35 -15.57
N ARG A 6 7.98 -53.23 -15.61
CA ARG A 6 8.74 -52.39 -14.66
C ARG A 6 8.77 -50.90 -15.04
N HIS A 7 8.65 -50.56 -16.33
CA HIS A 7 8.84 -49.18 -16.81
C HIS A 7 7.70 -48.21 -16.45
N SER A 8 6.48 -48.71 -16.20
CA SER A 8 5.36 -47.88 -15.73
C SER A 8 5.51 -47.47 -14.26
N MET A 9 6.25 -48.29 -13.48
CA MET A 9 6.41 -48.10 -12.04
C MET A 9 7.37 -46.95 -11.66
N ASP A 10 8.18 -46.47 -12.59
CA ASP A 10 9.10 -45.35 -12.34
C ASP A 10 8.49 -44.00 -12.76
N GLY A 11 7.57 -44.02 -13.73
CA GLY A 11 6.83 -42.83 -14.18
C GLY A 11 5.89 -42.29 -13.10
N TYR A 12 5.10 -43.16 -12.45
CA TYR A 12 4.18 -42.71 -11.40
C TYR A 12 4.92 -42.17 -10.17
N LYS A 13 6.07 -42.77 -9.78
CA LYS A 13 6.86 -42.29 -8.64
C LYS A 13 7.39 -40.88 -8.88
N LYS A 14 7.87 -40.62 -10.11
CA LYS A 14 8.29 -39.28 -10.54
C LYS A 14 7.11 -38.31 -10.51
N MET A 15 5.96 -38.71 -11.07
CA MET A 15 4.73 -37.88 -11.06
C MET A 15 4.25 -37.56 -9.64
N VAL A 16 4.20 -38.54 -8.75
CA VAL A 16 3.84 -38.35 -7.33
C VAL A 16 4.86 -37.43 -6.64
N GLY A 17 6.15 -37.60 -6.91
CA GLY A 17 7.18 -36.69 -6.40
C GLY A 17 6.98 -35.24 -6.84
N TRP A 18 6.64 -35.01 -8.11
CA TRP A 18 6.31 -33.67 -8.63
C TRP A 18 5.06 -33.09 -7.98
N ILE A 19 3.99 -33.88 -7.81
CA ILE A 19 2.75 -33.44 -7.14
C ILE A 19 3.03 -33.07 -5.69
N ILE A 20 3.76 -33.89 -4.94
CA ILE A 20 4.14 -33.59 -3.56
C ILE A 20 4.97 -32.30 -3.49
N SER A 21 5.91 -32.11 -4.41
CA SER A 21 6.72 -30.89 -4.48
C SER A 21 5.86 -29.65 -4.73
N LEU A 22 4.89 -29.72 -5.66
CA LEU A 22 3.96 -28.62 -5.92
C LEU A 22 3.05 -28.32 -4.73
N ILE A 23 2.54 -29.35 -4.05
CA ILE A 23 1.73 -29.19 -2.84
C ILE A 23 2.56 -28.53 -1.74
N LEU A 24 3.79 -29.00 -1.53
CA LEU A 24 4.69 -28.43 -0.53
C LEU A 24 4.97 -26.95 -0.81
N LEU A 25 5.25 -26.61 -2.07
CA LEU A 25 5.45 -25.23 -2.49
C LEU A 25 4.20 -24.38 -2.22
N ALA A 26 3.01 -24.87 -2.56
CA ALA A 26 1.75 -24.18 -2.33
C ALA A 26 1.46 -23.96 -0.84
N VAL A 27 1.76 -24.95 0.02
CA VAL A 27 1.61 -24.80 1.47
C VAL A 27 2.58 -23.76 2.02
N LEU A 28 3.85 -23.77 1.59
CA LEU A 28 4.85 -22.81 2.03
C LEU A 28 4.52 -21.38 1.62
N THR A 29 4.02 -21.17 0.40
CA THR A 29 3.58 -19.85 -0.06
C THR A 29 2.35 -19.38 0.71
N PHE A 30 1.37 -20.26 0.92
CA PHE A 30 0.17 -19.94 1.71
C PHE A 30 0.50 -19.54 3.14
N LEU A 31 1.38 -20.31 3.82
CA LEU A 31 1.84 -19.98 5.16
C LEU A 31 2.63 -18.67 5.19
N SER A 32 3.46 -18.41 4.17
CA SER A 32 4.19 -17.15 4.06
C SER A 32 3.26 -15.94 3.90
N VAL A 33 2.22 -16.05 3.06
CA VAL A 33 1.22 -15.00 2.86
C VAL A 33 0.43 -14.75 4.14
N GLN A 34 -0.05 -15.80 4.81
CA GLN A 34 -0.77 -15.63 6.09
C GLN A 34 0.10 -14.97 7.15
N ARG A 35 1.38 -15.36 7.26
CA ARG A 35 2.30 -14.74 8.22
C ARG A 35 2.48 -13.26 7.93
N LYS A 36 2.71 -12.88 6.67
CA LYS A 36 2.85 -11.49 6.24
C LYS A 36 1.59 -10.66 6.51
N ALA A 37 0.42 -11.22 6.19
CA ALA A 37 -0.86 -10.53 6.33
C ALA A 37 -1.25 -10.25 7.79
N ASN A 38 -0.90 -11.18 8.69
CA ASN A 38 -1.15 -11.06 10.13
C ASN A 38 -0.01 -10.37 10.89
N SER A 39 1.03 -9.88 10.20
CA SER A 39 2.08 -9.09 10.84
C SER A 39 1.58 -7.67 11.10
N PRO A 40 1.97 -7.06 12.23
CA PRO A 40 1.72 -5.66 12.50
C PRO A 40 2.51 -4.77 11.53
N VAL A 41 2.02 -3.56 11.29
CA VAL A 41 2.80 -2.53 10.59
C VAL A 41 3.94 -2.08 11.50
N GLU A 42 5.17 -2.30 11.06
CA GLU A 42 6.35 -1.97 11.86
C GLU A 42 6.60 -0.47 11.93
N LYS A 43 6.26 0.25 10.85
CA LYS A 43 6.52 1.68 10.75
C LYS A 43 5.68 2.37 9.68
N LEU A 44 5.23 3.58 10.00
CA LEU A 44 4.71 4.55 9.02
C LEU A 44 5.84 5.41 8.42
N VAL A 45 6.01 5.36 7.11
CA VAL A 45 6.98 6.16 6.35
C VAL A 45 6.23 7.10 5.42
N ILE A 46 6.37 8.41 5.64
CA ILE A 46 5.67 9.44 4.85
C ILE A 46 6.69 10.24 4.04
N GLU A 47 6.50 10.21 2.73
CA GLU A 47 7.24 10.98 1.74
C GLU A 47 6.29 12.01 1.10
N ILE A 48 6.65 13.29 1.22
CA ILE A 48 5.86 14.40 0.68
C ILE A 48 6.72 15.07 -0.39
N ASN A 49 6.28 14.98 -1.64
CA ASN A 49 6.88 15.67 -2.75
C ASN A 49 6.23 17.06 -2.83
N GLU A 50 7.01 18.06 -2.40
CA GLU A 50 6.60 19.47 -2.44
C GLU A 50 6.44 19.94 -3.89
N ALA A 51 5.48 20.83 -4.13
CA ALA A 51 5.36 21.49 -5.42
C ALA A 51 6.54 22.46 -5.61
N GLU A 52 7.23 22.38 -6.76
CA GLU A 52 8.43 23.18 -7.05
C GLU A 52 8.26 24.66 -6.68
N GLY A 53 9.13 25.16 -5.80
CA GLY A 53 9.20 26.57 -5.41
C GLY A 53 8.20 27.01 -4.33
N GLN A 54 7.48 26.08 -3.69
CA GLN A 54 6.53 26.39 -2.62
C GLN A 54 6.85 25.65 -1.32
N LYS A 55 6.53 26.29 -0.19
CA LYS A 55 6.63 25.65 1.13
C LYS A 55 5.52 24.61 1.24
N SER A 56 5.86 23.41 1.72
CA SER A 56 4.89 22.33 1.91
C SER A 56 3.64 22.79 2.65
N LEU A 57 2.48 22.51 2.05
CA LEU A 57 1.16 22.84 2.59
C LEU A 57 0.61 21.75 3.51
N VAL A 58 1.19 20.55 3.46
CA VAL A 58 0.76 19.36 4.18
C VAL A 58 1.92 18.79 4.99
N THR A 59 1.76 18.66 6.31
CA THR A 59 2.82 18.11 7.18
C THR A 59 2.65 16.60 7.36
N LYS A 60 3.75 15.87 7.60
CA LYS A 60 3.73 14.44 7.95
C LYS A 60 2.79 14.13 9.13
N SER A 61 2.72 15.01 10.12
CA SER A 61 1.83 14.86 11.28
C SER A 61 0.35 14.97 10.94
N PHE A 62 -0.01 15.75 9.91
CA PHE A 62 -1.39 15.85 9.44
C PHE A 62 -1.83 14.52 8.83
N ILE A 63 -0.98 13.92 7.99
CA ILE A 63 -1.24 12.65 7.34
C ILE A 63 -1.30 11.50 8.35
N SER A 64 -0.34 11.40 9.27
CA SER A 64 -0.39 10.38 10.32
C SER A 64 -1.64 10.51 11.18
N LYS A 65 -2.05 11.73 11.53
CA LYS A 65 -3.29 11.97 12.27
C LYS A 65 -4.52 11.56 11.46
N ARG A 66 -4.56 11.85 10.16
CA ARG A 66 -5.66 11.45 9.27
C ARG A 66 -5.83 9.93 9.24
N ILE A 67 -4.72 9.21 9.05
CA ILE A 67 -4.69 7.73 9.03
C ILE A 67 -5.15 7.17 10.38
N ASN A 68 -4.57 7.63 11.48
CA ASN A 68 -4.94 7.15 12.82
C ASN A 68 -6.40 7.47 13.19
N THR A 69 -6.93 8.62 12.73
CA THR A 69 -8.33 8.99 12.94
C THR A 69 -9.27 8.04 12.19
N TYR A 70 -8.90 7.62 10.98
CA TYR A 70 -9.68 6.66 10.23
C TYR A 70 -9.68 5.27 10.88
N LEU A 71 -8.50 4.79 11.26
CA LEU A 71 -8.35 3.48 11.91
C LEU A 71 -8.96 3.45 13.31
N GLY A 72 -9.03 4.60 13.99
CA GLY A 72 -9.48 4.72 15.38
C GLY A 72 -8.40 4.40 16.41
N TYR A 73 -7.19 4.07 15.97
CA TYR A 73 -6.02 3.75 16.79
C TYR A 73 -4.72 4.04 16.02
N ASP A 74 -3.56 3.81 16.65
CA ASP A 74 -2.26 4.05 16.02
C ASP A 74 -1.99 3.03 14.92
N VAL A 75 -1.66 3.49 13.71
CA VAL A 75 -1.38 2.62 12.56
C VAL A 75 -0.29 1.57 12.81
N ASN A 76 0.66 1.82 13.72
CA ASN A 76 1.70 0.84 14.06
C ASN A 76 1.15 -0.34 14.90
N MET A 77 -0.08 -0.25 15.38
CA MET A 77 -0.79 -1.34 16.07
C MET A 77 -1.70 -2.13 15.11
N ALA A 78 -1.90 -1.66 13.88
CA ALA A 78 -2.73 -2.33 12.90
C ALA A 78 -1.98 -3.52 12.27
N ASN A 79 -2.70 -4.62 12.01
CA ASN A 79 -2.15 -5.65 11.13
C ASN A 79 -2.28 -5.20 9.68
N ILE A 80 -1.40 -5.72 8.82
CA ILE A 80 -1.42 -5.40 7.38
C ILE A 80 -2.79 -5.74 6.76
N ASN A 81 -3.43 -6.83 7.18
CA ASN A 81 -4.76 -7.23 6.70
C ASN A 81 -5.89 -6.28 7.13
N ASP A 82 -5.72 -5.55 8.22
CA ASP A 82 -6.74 -4.65 8.76
C ASP A 82 -6.70 -3.26 8.08
N ILE A 83 -5.70 -3.03 7.23
CA ILE A 83 -5.49 -1.76 6.53
C ILE A 83 -6.00 -1.87 5.11
N SER A 84 -7.08 -1.14 4.81
CA SER A 84 -7.50 -0.89 3.45
C SER A 84 -6.69 0.25 2.84
N LEU A 85 -5.70 -0.08 2.00
CA LEU A 85 -4.84 0.92 1.33
C LEU A 85 -5.67 1.86 0.45
N MET A 86 -6.67 1.32 -0.25
CA MET A 86 -7.56 2.09 -1.13
C MET A 86 -8.37 3.13 -0.34
N GLU A 87 -8.96 2.74 0.79
CA GLU A 87 -9.72 3.67 1.62
C GLU A 87 -8.82 4.75 2.22
N LEU A 88 -7.62 4.39 2.66
CA LEU A 88 -6.65 5.36 3.15
C LEU A 88 -6.21 6.36 2.06
N GLU A 89 -6.02 5.89 0.82
CA GLU A 89 -5.75 6.75 -0.34
C GLU A 89 -6.89 7.74 -0.56
N GLU A 90 -8.13 7.28 -0.61
CA GLU A 90 -9.31 8.13 -0.79
C GLU A 90 -9.45 9.20 0.30
N ILE A 91 -9.21 8.82 1.56
CA ILE A 91 -9.30 9.74 2.70
C ILE A 91 -8.22 10.82 2.66
N ILE A 92 -7.03 10.47 2.17
CA ILE A 92 -5.95 11.42 1.97
C ILE A 92 -6.26 12.32 0.77
N LEU A 93 -6.74 11.75 -0.34
CA LEU A 93 -7.13 12.48 -1.56
C LEU A 93 -8.33 13.41 -1.36
N ALA A 94 -9.14 13.21 -0.32
CA ALA A 94 -10.23 14.10 0.03
C ALA A 94 -9.77 15.52 0.42
N ASP A 95 -8.46 15.74 0.66
CA ASP A 95 -7.88 17.06 0.89
C ASP A 95 -7.53 17.76 -0.43
N GLU A 96 -8.14 18.92 -0.68
CA GLU A 96 -7.96 19.73 -1.90
C GLU A 96 -6.50 20.13 -2.20
N ARG A 97 -5.63 20.12 -1.19
CA ARG A 97 -4.20 20.46 -1.32
C ARG A 97 -3.38 19.30 -1.88
N ILE A 98 -3.94 18.10 -1.93
CA ILE A 98 -3.26 16.88 -2.35
C ILE A 98 -3.65 16.57 -3.79
N LYS A 99 -2.65 16.49 -4.68
CA LYS A 99 -2.84 16.15 -6.09
C LYS A 99 -2.92 14.64 -6.31
N SER A 100 -2.10 13.88 -5.58
CA SER A 100 -2.14 12.42 -5.61
C SER A 100 -1.61 11.83 -4.30
N ALA A 101 -2.14 10.67 -3.91
CA ALA A 101 -1.63 9.85 -2.82
C ALA A 101 -1.45 8.41 -3.31
N GLU A 102 -0.29 7.82 -3.03
CA GLU A 102 0.04 6.43 -3.35
C GLU A 102 0.48 5.75 -2.04
N LEU A 103 -0.20 4.67 -1.66
CA LEU A 103 0.06 3.93 -0.43
C LEU A 103 0.42 2.48 -0.74
N TYR A 104 1.48 1.98 -0.10
CA TYR A 104 1.88 0.58 -0.24
C TYR A 104 2.62 0.06 0.99
N ILE A 105 2.51 -1.25 1.22
CA ILE A 105 3.30 -1.97 2.24
C ILE A 105 4.55 -2.55 1.58
N ASP A 106 5.72 -2.30 2.17
CA ASP A 106 6.98 -2.85 1.66
C ASP A 106 7.33 -4.22 2.27
N ALA A 107 8.49 -4.75 1.85
CA ALA A 107 9.00 -6.03 2.34
C ALA A 107 9.26 -6.04 3.86
N GLU A 108 9.57 -4.89 4.46
CA GLU A 108 9.85 -4.68 5.88
C GLU A 108 8.58 -4.35 6.70
N ASN A 109 7.38 -4.60 6.15
CA ASN A 109 6.10 -4.30 6.82
C ASN A 109 5.91 -2.80 7.13
N ARG A 110 6.56 -1.92 6.37
CA ARG A 110 6.41 -0.48 6.55
C ARG A 110 5.32 0.02 5.61
N LEU A 111 4.40 0.80 6.17
CA LEU A 111 3.40 1.52 5.39
C LEU A 111 4.04 2.77 4.81
N ASN A 112 4.26 2.75 3.50
CA ASN A 112 4.82 3.86 2.74
C ASN A 112 3.68 4.68 2.17
N VAL A 113 3.71 5.98 2.46
CA VAL A 113 2.72 6.95 2.01
C VAL A 113 3.44 8.00 1.19
N LYS A 114 3.19 8.00 -0.13
CA LYS A 114 3.76 8.97 -1.07
C LYS A 114 2.70 9.96 -1.48
N ILE A 115 2.95 11.24 -1.20
CA ILE A 115 2.01 12.32 -1.46
C ILE A 115 2.64 13.31 -2.42
N LYS A 116 1.87 13.75 -3.41
CA LYS A 116 2.21 14.88 -4.27
C LYS A 116 1.27 16.03 -3.95
N GLU A 117 1.83 17.17 -3.57
CA GLU A 117 1.05 18.37 -3.30
C GLU A 117 0.59 19.05 -4.60
N LYS A 118 -0.56 19.71 -4.54
CA LYS A 118 -1.09 20.51 -5.65
C LYS A 118 -0.27 21.79 -5.78
N LYS A 119 0.16 22.12 -7.00
CA LYS A 119 0.85 23.39 -7.27
C LYS A 119 -0.18 24.51 -7.30
N VAL A 120 -0.13 25.40 -6.31
CA VAL A 120 -0.99 26.59 -6.29
C VAL A 120 -0.45 27.59 -7.31
N VAL A 121 -1.21 27.91 -8.35
CA VAL A 121 -0.75 28.85 -9.39
C VAL A 121 -1.15 30.29 -9.05
N VAL A 122 -2.29 30.50 -8.39
CA VAL A 122 -2.76 31.84 -8.00
C VAL A 122 -3.45 31.83 -6.63
N ARG A 123 -3.04 32.75 -5.75
CA ARG A 123 -3.77 33.08 -4.51
C ARG A 123 -4.70 34.25 -4.80
N VAL A 124 -6.00 34.00 -4.95
CA VAL A 124 -6.98 35.09 -5.10
C VAL A 124 -7.44 35.51 -3.71
N LYS A 125 -7.05 36.72 -3.31
CA LYS A 125 -7.39 37.32 -2.02
C LYS A 125 -8.46 38.39 -2.27
N ASN A 126 -9.70 38.14 -1.85
CA ASN A 126 -10.73 39.18 -1.77
C ASN A 126 -10.96 39.54 -0.29
N THR A 127 -11.49 40.72 -0.02
CA THR A 127 -11.59 41.30 1.34
C THR A 127 -12.38 40.43 2.34
N GLU A 128 -13.20 39.49 1.84
CA GLU A 128 -14.05 38.60 2.65
C GLU A 128 -13.72 37.09 2.50
N THR A 129 -12.99 36.67 1.47
CA THR A 129 -12.74 35.23 1.20
C THR A 129 -11.41 34.98 0.49
N THR A 130 -10.69 33.91 0.89
CA THR A 130 -9.45 33.45 0.26
C THR A 130 -9.67 32.08 -0.36
N TYR A 131 -9.43 31.94 -1.68
CA TYR A 131 -9.50 30.66 -2.40
C TYR A 131 -8.23 30.42 -3.22
N TYR A 132 -7.92 29.16 -3.50
CA TYR A 132 -6.74 28.73 -4.24
C TYR A 132 -7.15 28.22 -5.63
N LEU A 133 -6.57 28.77 -6.69
CA LEU A 133 -6.84 28.31 -8.06
C LEU A 133 -5.69 27.42 -8.56
N ASP A 134 -6.04 26.29 -9.18
CA ASP A 134 -5.07 25.35 -9.75
C ASP A 134 -4.73 25.61 -11.23
N GLU A 135 -3.81 24.79 -11.76
CA GLU A 135 -3.34 24.81 -13.15
C GLU A 135 -4.40 24.47 -14.21
N ASN A 136 -5.55 23.91 -13.80
CA ASN A 136 -6.68 23.54 -14.66
C ASN A 136 -7.87 24.51 -14.53
N GLY A 137 -7.82 25.49 -13.61
CA GLY A 137 -8.87 26.47 -13.41
C GLY A 137 -9.95 26.04 -12.42
N ASP A 138 -9.75 24.93 -11.69
CA ASP A 138 -10.68 24.48 -10.65
C ASP A 138 -10.40 25.19 -9.31
N LYS A 139 -11.48 25.46 -8.58
CA LYS A 139 -11.48 26.09 -7.24
C LYS A 139 -11.17 25.10 -6.14
#